data_AF-A0A0N1ICT0-F1
#
_entry.id   AF-A0A0N1ICT0-F1
#
_cell.length_a   1.000
_cell.length_b   1.000
_cell.length_c   1.000
_cell.angle_alpha   90.00
_cell.angle_beta   90.00
_cell.angle_gamma   90.00
#
_symmetry.space_group_name_H-M   'P 1'
#
loop_
_entity.id
_entity.type
_entity.pdbx_description
1 polymer ?
#
loop_
_entity_poly.entity_id
_entity_poly.type
_entity_poly.pdbx_seq_one_letter_code
_entity_poly.pdbx_strand_id
1 'polypeptide(L)'
;MPPIYHLDNYESCLQRSGDVYCTTHFSLVSEAPSELLDIIQEYSKDTATHFNHSKLRYGLCLLESCDSYHTREATVTTQLLEACLNRTFRDQYNLQTRVTKFSCNEYNETVENNFSDFCMGLILFTLAGLAIFSSFLDIYLPKIKLEGSYNIFKISYEIFENLESSLF
;
A
#
# COMPACT_ATOMS: atom_id res chain seq x y z
N MET A 1 6.83 19.50 15.86
CA MET A 1 5.90 18.41 16.21
C MET A 1 6.34 17.12 15.54
N PRO A 2 6.18 15.96 16.18
CA PRO A 2 6.44 14.68 15.54
C PRO A 2 5.48 14.45 14.37
N PRO A 3 5.95 13.83 13.28
CA PRO A 3 5.09 13.52 12.14
C PRO A 3 4.10 12.43 12.54
N ILE A 4 2.85 12.59 12.11
CA ILE A 4 1.76 11.64 12.41
C ILE A 4 1.98 10.33 11.67
N TYR A 5 2.48 10.41 10.44
CA TYR A 5 2.80 9.28 9.60
C TYR A 5 4.28 9.26 9.30
N HIS A 6 4.90 8.10 9.51
CA HIS A 6 6.27 7.82 9.09
C HIS A 6 6.28 6.38 8.58
N LEU A 7 6.60 6.18 7.31
CA LEU A 7 6.50 4.87 6.67
C LEU A 7 7.85 4.53 6.06
N ASP A 8 8.48 3.47 6.55
CA ASP A 8 9.65 2.88 5.92
C ASP A 8 9.27 2.34 4.53
N ASN A 9 10.26 2.11 3.68
CA ASN A 9 10.03 1.61 2.33
C ASN A 9 9.54 0.15 2.38
N TYR A 10 8.23 -0.04 2.21
CA TYR A 10 7.57 -1.35 2.25
C TYR A 10 8.22 -2.38 1.32
N GLU A 11 8.39 -2.03 0.04
CA GLU A 11 8.92 -2.93 -0.98
C GLU A 11 10.36 -3.35 -0.66
N SER A 12 11.20 -2.37 -0.29
CA SER A 12 12.61 -2.64 0.03
C SER A 12 12.76 -3.43 1.32
N CYS A 13 11.81 -3.30 2.25
CA CYS A 13 11.78 -4.07 3.49
C CYS A 13 11.47 -5.54 3.20
N LEU A 14 10.38 -5.81 2.47
CA LEU A 14 9.93 -7.17 2.19
C LEU A 14 10.84 -7.94 1.23
N GLN A 15 11.67 -7.26 0.44
CA GLN A 15 12.70 -7.92 -0.36
C GLN A 15 13.82 -8.57 0.48
N ARG A 16 13.98 -8.19 1.75
CA ARG A 16 15.02 -8.75 2.63
C ARG A 16 14.51 -10.02 3.28
N SER A 17 15.26 -11.10 3.12
CA SER A 17 14.91 -12.38 3.73
C SER A 17 14.88 -12.28 5.26
N GLY A 18 13.73 -12.62 5.84
CA GLY A 18 13.49 -12.63 7.29
C GLY A 18 13.13 -11.28 7.90
N ASP A 19 12.97 -10.23 7.09
CA ASP A 19 12.47 -8.93 7.57
C ASP A 19 10.94 -8.91 7.63
N VAL A 20 10.41 -8.04 8.49
CA VAL A 20 8.98 -7.93 8.76
C VAL A 20 8.59 -6.47 8.74
N TYR A 21 7.55 -6.15 7.98
CA TYR A 21 7.01 -4.81 7.92
C TYR A 21 5.79 -4.68 8.83
N CYS A 22 5.86 -3.78 9.82
CA CYS A 22 4.78 -3.57 10.79
C CYS A 22 4.20 -2.16 10.70
N THR A 23 2.90 -2.07 10.47
CA THR A 23 2.14 -0.83 10.67
C THR A 23 1.67 -0.73 12.11
N THR A 24 2.18 0.25 12.84
CA THR A 24 2.02 0.42 14.29
C THR A 24 1.33 1.74 14.61
N HIS A 25 0.27 1.68 15.39
CA HIS A 25 -0.44 2.81 15.95
C HIS A 25 -0.07 2.95 17.42
N PHE A 26 0.38 4.13 17.84
CA PHE A 26 0.81 4.37 19.20
C PHE A 26 0.48 5.79 19.64
N SER A 27 0.51 6.02 20.95
CA SER A 27 0.33 7.34 21.54
C SER A 27 1.55 7.78 22.32
N LEU A 28 1.80 9.08 22.34
CA LEU A 28 2.86 9.68 23.17
C LEU A 28 2.40 9.76 24.62
N VAL A 29 3.26 9.30 25.52
CA VAL A 29 3.02 9.29 26.96
C VAL A 29 4.28 9.77 27.70
N SER A 30 4.11 10.19 28.95
CA SER A 30 5.22 10.57 29.82
C SER A 30 4.89 10.15 31.25
N GLU A 31 5.85 9.56 31.95
CA GLU A 31 5.70 9.19 33.37
C GLU A 31 5.83 10.40 34.30
N ALA A 32 6.59 11.41 33.86
CA ALA A 32 6.74 12.69 34.55
C ALA A 32 6.03 13.82 33.80
N PRO A 33 5.72 14.96 34.45
CA PRO A 33 5.21 16.14 33.77
C PRO A 33 6.13 16.53 32.61
N SER A 34 5.56 16.71 31.42
CA SER A 34 6.30 17.04 30.21
C SER A 34 5.61 18.18 29.49
N GLU A 35 6.22 19.37 29.56
CA GLU A 35 5.75 20.58 28.88
C GLU A 35 5.59 20.33 27.36
N LEU A 36 6.47 19.53 26.77
CA LEU A 36 6.36 19.15 25.36
C LEU A 36 5.09 18.35 25.07
N LEU A 37 4.76 17.36 25.92
CA LEU A 37 3.55 16.58 25.76
C LEU A 37 2.31 17.46 25.93
N ASP A 38 2.33 18.38 26.88
CA ASP A 38 1.24 19.32 27.13
C ASP A 38 1.00 20.23 25.91
N ILE A 39 2.07 20.77 25.30
CA ILE A 39 1.98 21.57 24.08
C ILE A 39 1.41 20.74 22.91
N ILE A 40 1.87 19.50 22.74
CA ILE A 40 1.37 18.61 21.69
C ILE A 40 -0.12 18.34 21.89
N GLN A 41 -0.54 18.05 23.12
CA GLN A 41 -1.93 17.77 23.44
C GLN A 41 -2.81 19.01 23.28
N GLU A 42 -2.36 20.19 23.74
CA GLU A 42 -3.09 21.45 23.62
C GLU A 42 -3.33 21.81 22.16
N TYR A 43 -2.30 21.75 21.33
CA TYR A 43 -2.44 21.98 19.89
C TYR A 43 -3.41 20.98 19.23
N SER A 44 -3.38 19.73 19.69
CA SER A 44 -4.24 18.64 19.21
C SER A 44 -5.70 18.70 19.70
N LYS A 45 -6.06 19.65 20.59
CA LYS A 45 -7.44 19.78 21.10
C LYS A 45 -8.41 20.30 20.04
N ASP A 46 -7.95 21.15 19.14
CA ASP A 46 -8.78 21.63 18.03
C ASP A 46 -8.84 20.58 16.93
N THR A 47 -9.81 19.67 17.03
CA THR A 47 -10.00 18.60 16.04
C THR A 47 -10.63 19.08 14.72
N ALA A 48 -11.09 20.34 14.63
CA ALA A 48 -11.67 20.88 13.40
C ALA A 48 -10.57 21.31 12.42
N THR A 49 -9.43 21.78 12.94
CA THR A 49 -8.34 22.30 12.11
C THR A 49 -7.02 21.55 12.29
N HIS A 50 -6.82 20.86 13.42
CA HIS A 50 -5.58 20.16 13.73
C HIS A 50 -5.78 18.66 13.85
N PHE A 51 -4.77 17.93 13.39
CA PHE A 51 -4.68 16.50 13.63
C PHE A 51 -4.15 16.22 15.04
N ASN A 52 -4.48 15.06 15.57
CA ASN A 52 -4.02 14.67 16.88
C ASN A 52 -2.56 14.16 16.86
N HIS A 53 -1.62 15.06 17.12
CA HIS A 53 -0.18 14.76 17.16
C HIS A 53 0.26 13.97 18.39
N SER A 54 -0.64 13.67 19.33
CA SER A 54 -0.37 12.70 20.41
C SER A 54 -0.61 11.25 19.97
N LYS A 55 -1.28 11.02 18.83
CA LYS A 55 -1.56 9.69 18.26
C LYS A 55 -0.88 9.55 16.91
N LEU A 56 0.07 8.64 16.81
CA LEU A 56 0.95 8.48 15.66
C LEU A 56 0.77 7.10 15.02
N ARG A 57 1.09 6.99 13.73
CA ARG A 57 1.00 5.75 12.95
C ARG A 57 2.26 5.57 12.10
N TYR A 58 3.11 4.62 12.49
CA TYR A 58 4.40 4.39 11.83
C TYR A 58 4.39 3.04 11.13
N GLY A 59 5.01 2.96 9.95
CA GLY A 59 5.30 1.73 9.22
C GLY A 59 6.79 1.45 9.41
N LEU A 60 7.10 0.36 10.09
CA LEU A 60 8.46 0.04 10.51
C LEU A 60 8.94 -1.23 9.83
N CYS A 61 10.15 -1.17 9.28
CA CYS A 61 10.91 -2.32 8.85
C CYS A 61 11.75 -2.84 10.03
N LEU A 62 11.39 -3.98 10.61
CA LEU A 62 11.88 -4.34 11.95
C LEU A 62 13.39 -4.59 12.01
N LEU A 63 14.03 -5.19 10.99
CA LEU A 63 15.49 -5.38 11.03
C LEU A 63 16.28 -4.08 11.00
N GLU A 64 15.75 -3.06 10.32
CA GLU A 64 16.43 -1.78 10.12
C GLU A 64 16.11 -0.79 11.23
N SER A 65 14.83 -0.70 11.60
CA SER A 65 14.32 0.31 12.50
C SER A 65 14.35 -0.12 13.97
N CYS A 66 14.50 -1.43 14.25
CA CYS A 66 14.49 -1.96 15.62
C CYS A 66 15.71 -2.85 15.93
N ASP A 67 16.74 -2.28 16.56
CA ASP A 67 17.95 -3.02 16.99
C ASP A 67 17.66 -4.26 17.85
N SER A 68 16.55 -4.26 18.60
CA SER A 68 16.14 -5.37 19.48
C SER A 68 15.47 -6.53 18.74
N TYR A 69 15.20 -6.38 17.44
CA TYR A 69 14.61 -7.43 16.62
C TYR A 69 15.70 -8.31 16.02
N HIS A 70 15.56 -9.62 16.21
CA HIS A 70 16.46 -10.61 15.65
C HIS A 70 15.64 -11.68 14.91
N THR A 71 16.05 -11.98 13.68
CA THR A 71 15.34 -12.82 12.68
C THR A 71 15.07 -14.28 13.07
N ARG A 72 15.53 -14.73 14.24
CA ARG A 72 15.35 -16.11 14.70
C ARG A 72 14.21 -16.13 15.73
N GLU A 73 13.00 -16.48 15.28
CA GLU A 73 11.86 -16.87 16.13
C GLU A 73 11.15 -15.76 16.94
N ALA A 74 11.49 -14.49 16.76
CA ALA A 74 10.81 -13.42 17.49
C ALA A 74 9.40 -13.17 16.93
N THR A 75 8.37 -13.73 17.58
CA THR A 75 6.99 -13.27 17.40
C THR A 75 6.93 -11.78 17.70
N VAL A 76 6.41 -10.98 16.76
CA VAL A 76 6.26 -9.54 16.98
C VAL A 76 5.24 -9.30 18.09
N THR A 77 5.69 -8.72 19.20
CA THR A 77 4.84 -8.39 20.36
C THR A 77 4.68 -6.88 20.52
N THR A 78 3.69 -6.46 21.30
CA THR A 78 3.52 -5.04 21.67
C THR A 78 4.76 -4.51 22.40
N GLN A 79 5.37 -5.31 23.27
CA GLN A 79 6.52 -4.91 24.07
C GLN A 79 7.76 -4.65 23.21
N LEU A 80 7.97 -5.45 22.16
CA LEU A 80 9.04 -5.25 21.20
C LEU A 80 8.87 -3.90 20.47
N LEU A 81 7.66 -3.66 19.94
CA LEU A 81 7.36 -2.42 19.21
C LEU A 81 7.41 -1.19 20.12
N GLU A 82 6.92 -1.29 21.35
CA GLU A 82 7.02 -0.22 22.35
C GLU A 82 8.48 0.05 22.71
N ALA A 83 9.31 -0.97 22.93
CA ALA A 83 10.73 -0.78 23.23
C ALA A 83 11.46 -0.10 22.06
N CYS A 84 11.18 -0.51 20.83
CA CYS A 84 11.74 0.08 19.62
C CYS A 84 11.34 1.56 19.47
N LEU A 85 10.04 1.86 19.51
CA LEU A 85 9.54 3.23 19.41
C LEU A 85 9.97 4.10 20.59
N ASN A 86 9.99 3.55 21.80
CA ASN A 86 10.45 4.26 23.00
C ASN A 86 11.86 4.75 22.84
N ARG A 87 12.77 3.96 22.26
CA ARG A 87 14.15 4.40 22.05
C ARG A 87 14.20 5.63 21.15
N THR A 88 13.56 5.57 19.98
CA THR A 88 13.51 6.68 19.01
C THR A 88 12.92 7.96 19.62
N PHE A 89 11.77 7.85 20.28
CA PHE A 89 11.07 9.01 20.85
C PHE A 89 11.71 9.53 22.14
N ARG A 90 12.38 8.67 22.90
CA ARG A 90 13.12 9.08 24.08
C ARG A 90 14.37 9.86 23.70
N ASP A 91 15.09 9.40 22.68
CA ASP A 91 16.31 10.06 22.22
C ASP A 91 16.01 11.43 21.58
N GLN A 92 14.93 11.54 20.82
CA GLN A 92 14.59 12.76 20.10
C GLN A 92 13.75 13.76 20.91
N TYR A 93 12.83 13.29 21.74
CA TYR A 93 11.82 14.12 22.39
C TYR A 93 11.75 13.93 23.92
N ASN A 94 12.52 13.00 24.49
CA ASN A 94 12.41 12.60 25.89
C ASN A 94 10.98 12.19 26.28
N LEU A 95 10.26 11.57 25.34
CA LEU A 95 8.90 11.05 25.53
C LEU A 95 8.91 9.53 25.42
N GLN A 96 7.90 8.92 26.02
CA GLN A 96 7.61 7.51 25.87
C GLN A 96 6.44 7.31 24.91
N THR A 97 6.26 6.06 24.49
CA THR A 97 5.25 5.63 23.53
C THR A 97 4.49 4.46 24.11
N ARG A 98 3.21 4.37 23.75
CA ARG A 98 2.34 3.25 24.09
C ARG A 98 1.66 2.72 22.84
N VAL A 99 1.93 1.47 22.50
CA VAL A 99 1.36 0.83 21.32
C VAL A 99 -0.10 0.51 21.60
N THR A 100 -0.96 0.91 20.68
CA THR A 100 -2.41 0.72 20.78
C THR A 100 -2.90 -0.39 19.85
N LYS A 101 -2.33 -0.46 18.64
CA LYS A 101 -2.66 -1.47 17.64
C LYS A 101 -1.48 -1.62 16.70
N PHE A 102 -1.21 -2.83 16.24
CA PHE A 102 -0.25 -3.06 15.16
C PHE A 102 -0.73 -4.17 14.23
N SER A 103 -0.19 -4.18 13.02
CA SER A 103 -0.38 -5.24 12.01
C SER A 103 0.95 -5.45 11.31
N CYS A 104 1.42 -6.68 11.26
CA CYS A 104 2.69 -7.03 10.64
C CYS A 104 2.46 -7.96 9.46
N ASN A 105 3.11 -7.65 8.35
CA ASN A 105 3.17 -8.49 7.18
C ASN A 105 4.59 -9.04 7.08
N GLU A 106 4.70 -10.36 7.08
CA GLU A 106 5.91 -11.05 6.65
C GLU A 106 5.82 -11.26 5.14
N TYR A 107 6.95 -11.15 4.43
CA TYR A 107 6.97 -11.52 3.02
C TYR A 107 6.85 -13.04 2.89
N ASN A 108 5.63 -13.51 2.67
CA ASN A 108 5.41 -14.87 2.20
C ASN A 108 5.51 -14.85 0.68
N GLU A 109 6.55 -15.48 0.12
CA GLU A 109 6.76 -15.72 -1.33
C GLU A 109 5.62 -16.49 -2.02
N THR A 110 4.53 -16.79 -1.34
CA THR A 110 3.32 -17.23 -2.01
C THR A 110 2.74 -16.02 -2.73
N VAL A 111 3.19 -15.79 -3.96
CA VAL A 111 2.35 -15.18 -4.99
C VAL A 111 1.11 -16.05 -5.04
N GLU A 112 0.11 -15.72 -4.21
CA GLU A 112 -1.21 -16.27 -4.35
C GLU A 112 -1.64 -15.86 -5.74
N ASN A 113 -1.68 -16.84 -6.64
CA ASN A 113 -2.12 -16.62 -8.00
C ASN A 113 -3.59 -16.22 -7.91
N ASN A 114 -3.84 -14.92 -7.75
CA ASN A 114 -5.15 -14.41 -7.47
C ASN A 114 -6.00 -14.67 -8.70
N PHE A 115 -7.23 -15.11 -8.48
CA PHE A 115 -8.21 -15.32 -9.56
C PHE A 115 -8.32 -14.08 -10.47
N SER A 116 -8.12 -12.89 -9.89
CA SER A 116 -8.03 -11.61 -10.59
C SER A 116 -6.92 -11.57 -11.65
N ASP A 117 -5.70 -11.99 -11.32
CA ASP A 117 -4.54 -11.92 -12.21
C ASP A 117 -4.69 -12.89 -13.39
N PHE A 118 -5.25 -14.07 -13.12
CA PHE A 118 -5.62 -15.04 -14.15
C PHE A 118 -6.71 -14.50 -15.09
N CYS A 119 -7.75 -13.87 -14.54
CA CYS A 119 -8.81 -13.25 -15.34
C CYS A 119 -8.28 -12.13 -16.25
N MET A 120 -7.43 -11.25 -15.70
CA MET A 120 -6.80 -10.19 -16.47
C MET A 120 -5.94 -10.74 -17.61
N GLY A 121 -5.16 -11.79 -17.34
CA GLY A 121 -4.40 -12.50 -18.37
C GLY A 121 -5.29 -13.02 -19.50
N LEU A 122 -6.39 -13.71 -19.16
CA LEU A 122 -7.34 -14.24 -20.16
C LEU A 122 -7.98 -13.13 -21.01
N ILE A 123 -8.38 -12.01 -20.40
CA ILE A 123 -8.93 -10.86 -21.14
C ILE A 123 -7.90 -10.32 -22.13
N LEU A 124 -6.64 -10.14 -21.71
CA LEU A 124 -5.58 -9.67 -22.61
C LEU A 124 -5.30 -10.64 -23.75
N PHE A 125 -5.26 -11.95 -23.47
CA PHE A 125 -5.04 -12.98 -24.50
C PHE A 125 -6.19 -13.03 -25.51
N THR A 126 -7.44 -12.91 -25.06
CA THR A 126 -8.62 -12.90 -25.95
C THR A 126 -8.65 -11.66 -26.84
N LEU A 127 -8.37 -10.46 -26.30
CA LEU A 127 -8.28 -9.24 -27.07
C LEU A 127 -7.15 -9.30 -28.12
N ALA A 128 -5.98 -9.81 -27.73
CA ALA A 128 -4.86 -10.01 -28.65
C ALA A 128 -5.22 -11.01 -29.77
N GLY A 129 -5.88 -12.11 -29.42
CA GLY A 129 -6.36 -13.10 -30.38
C GLY A 129 -7.36 -12.52 -31.38
N LEU A 130 -8.33 -11.72 -30.92
CA LEU A 130 -9.28 -11.03 -31.77
C LEU A 130 -8.61 -10.00 -32.70
N ALA A 131 -7.64 -9.24 -32.19
CA ALA A 131 -6.89 -8.27 -33.01
C ALA A 131 -6.08 -8.96 -34.11
N ILE A 132 -5.42 -10.06 -33.77
CA ILE A 132 -4.67 -10.89 -34.73
C ILE A 132 -5.64 -11.47 -35.76
N PHE A 133 -6.73 -12.10 -35.33
CA PHE A 133 -7.72 -12.69 -36.22
C PHE A 133 -8.37 -11.66 -37.15
N SER A 134 -8.72 -10.48 -36.64
CA SER A 134 -9.23 -9.35 -37.44
C SER A 134 -8.23 -8.94 -38.52
N SER A 135 -6.95 -8.82 -38.15
CA SER A 135 -5.87 -8.50 -39.10
C SER A 135 -5.69 -9.59 -40.17
N PHE A 136 -5.81 -10.87 -39.78
CA PHE A 136 -5.81 -11.99 -40.72
C PHE A 136 -7.01 -11.94 -41.67
N LEU A 137 -8.22 -11.72 -41.16
CA LEU A 137 -9.40 -11.62 -42.02
C LEU A 137 -9.30 -10.46 -43.02
N ASP A 138 -8.75 -9.30 -42.63
CA ASP A 138 -8.55 -8.15 -43.52
C ASP A 138 -7.58 -8.47 -44.67
N ILE A 139 -6.50 -9.21 -44.40
CA ILE A 139 -5.52 -9.62 -45.40
C ILE A 139 -6.08 -10.71 -46.34
N TYR A 140 -6.79 -11.70 -45.80
CA TYR A 140 -7.21 -12.88 -46.54
C TYR A 140 -8.59 -12.75 -47.21
N LEU A 141 -9.43 -11.79 -46.80
CA LEU A 141 -10.71 -11.47 -47.44
C LEU A 141 -10.68 -10.10 -48.15
N PRO A 142 -9.83 -9.87 -49.16
CA PRO A 142 -9.82 -8.62 -49.93
C PRO A 142 -11.06 -8.44 -50.82
N LYS A 143 -12.03 -9.36 -50.77
CA LYS A 143 -13.13 -9.49 -51.73
C LYS A 143 -14.54 -9.34 -51.15
N ILE A 144 -14.71 -9.09 -49.86
CA ILE A 144 -16.00 -8.65 -49.33
C ILE A 144 -15.99 -7.12 -49.33
N LYS A 145 -16.15 -6.53 -50.51
CA LYS A 145 -16.51 -5.13 -50.63
C LYS A 145 -17.98 -5.03 -50.21
N LEU A 146 -18.24 -4.92 -48.91
CA LEU A 146 -19.55 -4.49 -48.43
C LEU A 146 -19.79 -3.12 -49.06
N GLU A 147 -20.86 -3.05 -49.85
CA GLU A 147 -21.29 -1.88 -50.58
C GLU A 147 -21.79 -0.83 -49.56
N GLY A 148 -20.83 -0.08 -49.03
CA GLY A 148 -21.01 0.80 -47.87
C GLY A 148 -19.74 0.77 -47.04
N SER A 149 -18.84 1.70 -47.32
CA SER A 149 -17.53 1.84 -46.67
C SER A 149 -17.66 2.12 -45.16
N TYR A 150 -17.84 1.07 -44.36
CA TYR A 150 -17.68 1.12 -42.90
C TYR A 150 -16.36 0.45 -42.54
N ASN A 151 -15.33 1.28 -42.29
CA ASN A 151 -14.03 0.85 -41.82
C ASN A 151 -14.22 0.05 -40.52
N ILE A 152 -13.71 -1.17 -40.45
CA ILE A 152 -13.75 -2.02 -39.25
C ILE A 152 -13.14 -1.28 -38.04
N PHE A 153 -12.13 -0.44 -38.27
CA PHE A 153 -11.56 0.47 -37.27
C PHE A 153 -12.58 1.43 -36.63
N LYS A 154 -13.58 1.87 -37.40
CA LYS A 154 -14.66 2.75 -36.91
C LYS A 154 -15.64 1.99 -36.03
N ILE A 155 -15.96 0.74 -36.38
CA ILE A 155 -16.83 -0.12 -35.58
C ILE A 155 -16.15 -0.49 -34.25
N SER A 156 -14.84 -0.81 -34.26
CA SER A 156 -14.10 -1.07 -33.01
C SER A 156 -14.02 0.15 -32.10
N TYR A 157 -13.90 1.36 -32.67
CA TYR A 157 -13.93 2.60 -31.91
C TYR A 157 -15.33 2.90 -31.35
N GLU A 158 -16.39 2.75 -32.16
CA GLU A 158 -17.79 2.94 -31.73
C GLU A 158 -18.23 1.91 -30.68
N ILE A 159 -17.70 0.68 -30.72
CA ILE A 159 -17.96 -0.34 -29.69
C ILE A 159 -17.22 0.01 -28.38
N PHE A 160 -15.97 0.49 -28.46
CA PHE A 160 -15.19 0.89 -27.30
C PHE A 160 -15.82 2.12 -26.60
N GLU A 161 -16.24 3.12 -27.37
CA GLU A 161 -16.92 4.33 -26.89
C GLU A 161 -18.31 4.02 -26.27
N ASN A 162 -19.05 3.04 -26.80
CA ASN A 162 -20.31 2.55 -26.21
C ASN A 162 -20.11 1.71 -24.93
N LEU A 163 -18.99 1.00 -24.80
CA LEU A 163 -18.66 0.29 -23.56
C LEU A 163 -18.28 1.27 -22.45
N GLU A 164 -17.57 2.34 -22.79
CA GLU A 164 -17.17 3.38 -21.82
C GLU A 164 -18.37 4.18 -21.28
N SER A 165 -19.41 4.35 -22.10
CA SER A 165 -20.66 5.06 -21.73
C SER A 165 -21.73 4.20 -21.05
N SER A 166 -21.53 2.88 -20.96
CA SER A 166 -22.40 1.96 -20.19
C SER A 166 -21.82 1.55 -18.82
N LEU A 167 -20.60 2.00 -18.53
CA LEU A 167 -19.88 1.78 -17.28
C LEU A 167 -19.88 3.01 -16.34
N PHE A 168 -20.66 4.04 -16.68
CA PHE A 168 -20.90 5.22 -15.83
C PHE A 168 -22.40 5.53 -15.70
#